data_AF-A0A2T9XA61-F1
#
_entry.id   AF-A0A2T9XA61-F1
#
_cell.length_a   1.000
_cell.length_b   1.000
_cell.length_c   1.000
_cell.angle_alpha   90.00
_cell.angle_beta   90.00
_cell.angle_gamma   90.00
#
_symmetry.space_group_name_H-M   'P 1'
#
loop_
_entity.id
_entity.type
_entity.pdbx_description
1 polymer ?
#
loop_
_entity_poly.entity_id
_entity_poly.type
_entity_poly.pdbx_seq_one_letter_code
_entity_poly.pdbx_strand_id
1 'polypeptide(L)'
;MRNNKKYVLIAVTVIILIVIISIIIVKPFNSKNCTVAIIKQGCIKRGILSCMAKIGLNGSVYYFNLTVYNPGKPVPICCIRLSKTVIPFSGIFVFYKNSYYGDEIPQGRNTIIIAFNTTCSNITSLTIHLENGQNLQLNFA
;
A
#
# COMPACT_ATOMS: atom_id res chain seq x y z
N MET A 1 -22.14 -44.61 33.79
CA MET A 1 -20.99 -43.88 33.22
C MET A 1 -20.83 -43.97 31.68
N ARG A 2 -21.86 -44.36 30.90
CA ARG A 2 -21.74 -44.53 29.43
C ARG A 2 -22.08 -43.26 28.62
N ASN A 3 -22.90 -42.36 29.17
CA ASN A 3 -23.36 -41.16 28.46
C ASN A 3 -22.32 -40.01 28.48
N ASN A 4 -21.53 -39.84 29.54
CA ASN A 4 -20.51 -38.78 29.61
C ASN A 4 -19.44 -38.91 28.52
N LYS A 5 -19.09 -40.14 28.10
CA LYS A 5 -18.13 -40.37 27.01
C LYS A 5 -18.65 -39.86 25.66
N LYS A 6 -19.97 -39.93 25.41
CA LYS A 6 -20.59 -39.42 24.17
C LYS A 6 -20.60 -37.89 24.15
N TYR A 7 -20.91 -37.24 25.27
CA TYR A 7 -20.91 -35.78 25.36
C TYR A 7 -19.50 -35.18 25.22
N VAL A 8 -18.48 -35.83 25.81
CA VAL A 8 -17.08 -35.42 25.64
C VAL A 8 -16.64 -35.58 24.18
N LEU A 9 -17.04 -36.67 23.52
CA LEU A 9 -16.69 -36.88 22.11
C LEU A 9 -17.33 -35.83 21.19
N ILE A 10 -18.58 -35.44 21.45
CA ILE A 10 -19.30 -34.39 20.71
C ILE A 10 -18.65 -33.02 20.95
N ALA A 11 -18.26 -32.70 22.19
CA ALA A 11 -17.60 -31.43 22.50
C ALA A 11 -16.25 -31.30 21.76
N VAL A 12 -15.46 -32.39 21.73
CA VAL A 12 -14.17 -32.41 21.03
C VAL A 12 -14.34 -32.25 19.52
N THR A 13 -15.33 -32.92 18.90
CA THR A 13 -15.58 -32.75 17.46
C THR A 13 -16.05 -31.34 17.10
N VAL A 14 -16.87 -30.70 17.93
CA VAL A 14 -17.30 -29.31 17.72
C VAL A 14 -16.12 -28.33 17.81
N ILE A 15 -15.22 -28.50 18.79
CA ILE A 15 -14.03 -27.65 18.93
C ILE A 15 -13.11 -27.80 17.71
N ILE A 16 -12.86 -29.03 17.26
CA ILE A 16 -12.05 -29.29 16.07
C ILE A 16 -12.67 -28.63 14.83
N LEU A 17 -14.00 -28.70 14.68
CA LEU A 17 -14.70 -28.07 13.56
C LEU A 17 -14.55 -26.54 13.57
N ILE A 18 -14.65 -25.90 14.74
CA ILE A 18 -14.45 -24.45 14.89
C ILE A 18 -13.01 -24.05 14.53
N VAL A 19 -12.02 -24.83 14.97
CA VAL A 19 -10.60 -24.58 14.66
C VAL A 19 -10.35 -24.71 13.16
N ILE A 20 -10.89 -25.76 12.51
CA ILE A 20 -10.76 -25.96 11.06
C ILE A 20 -11.44 -24.83 10.27
N ILE A 21 -12.65 -24.42 10.64
CA ILE A 21 -13.35 -23.29 10.02
C ILE A 21 -12.54 -22.00 10.19
N SER A 22 -11.98 -21.77 11.37
CA SER A 22 -11.13 -20.60 11.64
C SER A 22 -9.88 -20.61 10.76
N ILE A 23 -9.22 -21.75 10.57
CA ILE A 23 -8.06 -21.89 9.69
C ILE A 23 -8.44 -21.69 8.21
N ILE A 24 -9.61 -22.15 7.78
CA ILE A 24 -10.10 -21.98 6.40
C ILE A 24 -10.47 -20.51 6.12
N ILE A 25 -11.07 -19.81 7.08
CA ILE A 25 -11.40 -18.38 6.96
C ILE A 25 -10.13 -17.51 6.98
N VAL A 26 -9.11 -17.92 7.75
CA VAL A 26 -7.83 -17.19 7.88
C VAL A 26 -6.83 -17.56 6.77
N LYS A 27 -7.14 -18.52 5.88
CA LYS A 27 -6.37 -18.61 4.64
C LYS A 27 -6.54 -17.26 3.94
N PRO A 28 -5.44 -16.52 3.71
CA PRO A 28 -5.53 -15.29 2.93
C PRO A 28 -6.18 -15.72 1.63
N PHE A 29 -7.37 -15.16 1.36
CA PHE A 29 -7.94 -15.24 0.03
C PHE A 29 -6.78 -14.84 -0.88
N ASN A 30 -6.27 -15.80 -1.65
CA ASN A 30 -5.35 -15.55 -2.74
C ASN A 30 -6.15 -14.71 -3.73
N SER A 31 -6.26 -13.42 -3.41
CA SER A 31 -6.71 -12.37 -4.28
C SER A 31 -5.81 -12.53 -5.48
N LYS A 32 -6.38 -13.01 -6.59
CA LYS A 32 -5.75 -13.01 -7.91
C LYS A 32 -4.87 -11.77 -7.97
N ASN A 33 -3.54 -11.95 -7.96
CA ASN A 33 -2.58 -10.87 -7.73
C ASN A 33 -2.90 -9.72 -8.69
N CYS A 34 -3.60 -8.71 -8.17
CA CYS A 34 -3.97 -7.55 -8.94
C CYS A 34 -2.72 -6.71 -9.00
N THR A 35 -1.91 -6.95 -10.03
CA THR A 35 -0.64 -6.27 -10.25
C THR A 35 -0.93 -4.83 -10.65
N VAL A 36 -0.42 -3.88 -9.87
CA VAL A 36 -0.46 -2.46 -10.20
C VAL A 36 0.51 -2.20 -11.34
N ALA A 37 0.02 -1.71 -12.47
CA ALA A 37 0.86 -1.38 -13.62
C ALA A 37 1.16 0.12 -13.68
N ILE A 38 2.41 0.50 -13.89
CA ILE A 38 2.80 1.88 -14.20
C ILE A 38 2.51 2.13 -15.68
N ILE A 39 1.65 3.10 -15.99
CA ILE A 39 1.35 3.52 -17.36
C ILE A 39 2.27 4.66 -17.78
N LYS A 40 2.45 5.63 -16.90
CA LYS A 40 3.25 6.84 -17.17
C LYS A 40 3.80 7.38 -15.88
N GLN A 41 5.03 7.86 -15.92
CA GLN A 41 5.69 8.57 -14.83
C GLN A 41 6.07 9.97 -15.30
N GLY A 42 5.94 10.95 -14.41
CA GLY A 42 6.46 12.30 -14.61
C GLY A 42 7.83 12.48 -13.96
N CYS A 43 8.46 13.63 -14.18
CA CYS A 43 9.70 13.99 -13.52
C CYS A 43 9.49 14.25 -12.03
N ILE A 44 10.52 13.95 -11.23
CA ILE A 44 10.57 14.36 -9.83
C ILE A 44 10.87 15.85 -9.71
N LYS A 45 10.16 16.53 -8.82
CA LYS A 45 10.29 17.95 -8.54
C LYS A 45 10.43 18.17 -7.05
N ARG A 46 11.02 19.31 -6.67
CA ARG A 46 11.06 19.80 -5.30
C ARG A 46 10.30 21.11 -5.22
N GLY A 47 9.35 21.24 -4.30
CA GLY A 47 8.56 22.44 -4.15
C GLY A 47 7.44 22.33 -3.13
N ILE A 48 6.65 23.39 -3.02
CA ILE A 48 5.49 23.45 -2.13
C ILE A 48 4.25 23.01 -2.92
N LEU A 49 3.58 21.96 -2.43
CA LEU A 49 2.31 21.51 -2.98
C LEU A 49 1.14 22.18 -2.25
N SER A 50 0.32 22.95 -2.96
CA SER A 50 -0.84 23.63 -2.37
C SER A 50 -1.83 22.66 -1.70
N CYS A 51 -1.90 21.41 -2.16
CA CYS A 51 -2.74 20.38 -1.57
C CYS A 51 -2.22 19.86 -0.22
N MET A 52 -0.92 20.03 0.09
CA MET A 52 -0.36 19.66 1.40
C MET A 52 -0.72 20.66 2.50
N ALA A 53 -0.89 21.94 2.16
CA ALA A 53 -1.31 22.95 3.11
C ALA A 53 -2.67 22.62 3.75
N LYS A 54 -3.54 21.93 3.01
CA LYS A 54 -4.86 21.47 3.49
C LYS A 54 -4.79 20.42 4.60
N ILE A 55 -3.65 19.76 4.77
CA ILE A 55 -3.41 18.75 5.82
C ILE A 55 -2.38 19.23 6.85
N GLY A 56 -2.14 20.54 6.93
CA GLY A 56 -1.25 21.14 7.92
C GLY A 56 0.24 20.99 7.62
N LEU A 57 0.62 20.55 6.42
CA LEU A 57 2.01 20.38 6.01
C LEU A 57 2.43 21.51 5.05
N ASN A 58 3.13 22.49 5.60
CA ASN A 58 3.57 23.71 4.89
C ASN A 58 5.10 23.70 4.68
N GLY A 59 5.59 22.71 3.96
CA GLY A 59 7.02 22.55 3.67
C GLY A 59 7.30 22.23 2.20
N SER A 60 8.53 22.48 1.77
CA SER A 60 9.01 22.01 0.47
C SER A 60 9.22 20.50 0.54
N VAL A 61 8.61 19.77 -0.39
CA VAL A 61 8.67 18.31 -0.50
C VAL A 61 9.19 17.90 -1.87
N TYR A 62 9.61 16.64 -1.97
CA TYR A 62 9.76 15.99 -3.26
C TYR A 62 8.43 15.41 -3.70
N TYR A 63 8.12 15.54 -4.98
CA TYR A 63 6.89 14.98 -5.55
C TYR A 63 7.04 14.65 -7.02
N PHE A 64 6.22 13.70 -7.49
CA PHE A 64 6.12 13.35 -8.90
C PHE A 64 4.70 12.89 -9.24
N ASN A 65 4.33 13.01 -10.52
CA ASN A 65 3.07 12.49 -11.03
C ASN A 65 3.26 11.05 -11.49
N LEU A 66 2.33 10.17 -11.15
CA LEU A 66 2.34 8.78 -11.57
C LEU A 66 0.95 8.40 -12.09
N THR A 67 0.90 7.87 -13.30
CA THR A 67 -0.32 7.26 -13.84
C THR A 67 -0.18 5.76 -13.73
N VAL A 68 -1.11 5.14 -13.01
CA VAL A 68 -1.13 3.72 -12.69
C VAL A 68 -2.47 3.09 -13.08
N TYR A 69 -2.46 1.79 -13.32
CA TYR A 69 -3.65 0.96 -13.38
C TYR A 69 -3.60 -0.08 -12.25
N ASN A 70 -4.53 0.02 -11.31
CA ASN A 70 -4.74 -0.97 -10.27
C ASN A 70 -6.08 -1.69 -10.52
N PRO A 71 -6.08 -2.92 -11.06
CA PRO A 71 -7.33 -3.66 -11.33
C PRO A 71 -8.01 -4.20 -10.06
N GLY A 72 -7.33 -4.17 -8.91
CA GLY A 72 -7.80 -4.70 -7.65
C GLY A 72 -8.36 -3.62 -6.72
N LYS A 73 -8.44 -3.96 -5.43
CA LYS A 73 -8.74 -3.00 -4.36
C LYS A 73 -7.57 -2.01 -4.20
N PRO A 74 -7.79 -0.85 -3.57
CA PRO A 74 -6.69 0.04 -3.17
C PRO A 74 -5.58 -0.74 -2.44
N VAL A 75 -4.32 -0.37 -2.71
CA VAL A 75 -3.14 -1.06 -2.15
C VAL A 75 -2.27 -0.07 -1.40
N PRO A 76 -2.07 -0.23 -0.08
CA PRO A 76 -1.19 0.62 0.71
C PRO A 76 0.28 0.58 0.25
N ILE A 77 0.94 1.73 0.39
CA ILE A 77 2.39 1.88 0.20
C ILE A 77 3.08 1.67 1.55
N CYS A 78 3.91 0.64 1.67
CA CYS A 78 4.65 0.38 2.90
C CYS A 78 5.82 1.34 3.08
N CYS A 79 6.59 1.55 2.02
CA CYS A 79 7.74 2.46 2.03
C CYS A 79 8.21 2.81 0.61
N ILE A 80 8.99 3.88 0.52
CA ILE A 80 9.75 4.25 -0.67
C ILE A 80 11.23 4.07 -0.37
N ARG A 81 11.95 3.37 -1.24
CA ARG A 81 13.40 3.19 -1.14
C ARG A 81 14.12 4.03 -2.20
N LEU A 82 15.01 4.88 -1.72
CA LEU A 82 15.89 5.76 -2.49
C LEU A 82 17.33 5.32 -2.28
N SER A 83 17.83 4.36 -3.05
CA SER A 83 19.19 3.80 -2.87
C SER A 83 19.49 3.39 -1.40
N LYS A 84 20.10 4.28 -0.61
CA LYS A 84 20.45 4.09 0.81
C LYS A 84 19.40 4.59 1.81
N THR A 85 18.38 5.32 1.37
CA THR A 85 17.38 5.95 2.26
C THR A 85 16.04 5.23 2.13
N VAL A 86 15.37 5.00 3.26
CA VAL A 86 14.01 4.45 3.31
C VAL A 86 13.08 5.52 3.86
N ILE A 87 12.02 5.82 3.14
CA ILE A 87 10.93 6.69 3.58
C ILE A 87 9.79 5.77 4.01
N PRO A 88 9.42 5.76 5.30
CA PRO A 88 8.31 4.94 5.79
C PRO A 88 6.96 5.49 5.30
N PHE A 89 5.91 4.67 5.33
CA PHE A 89 4.55 5.07 4.94
C PHE A 89 4.09 6.40 5.56
N SER A 90 4.46 6.67 6.82
CA SER A 90 4.11 7.92 7.52
C SER A 90 4.72 9.20 6.93
N GLY A 91 5.74 9.06 6.06
CA GLY A 91 6.35 10.16 5.32
C GLY A 91 5.89 10.27 3.88
N ILE A 92 4.90 9.47 3.45
CA ILE A 92 4.40 9.38 2.08
C ILE A 92 2.98 9.93 2.03
N PHE A 93 2.72 10.78 1.05
CA PHE A 93 1.43 11.40 0.83
C PHE A 93 0.99 11.17 -0.61
N VAL A 94 -0.13 10.47 -0.79
CA VAL A 94 -0.76 10.26 -2.08
C VAL A 94 -1.89 11.26 -2.24
N PHE A 95 -1.89 11.98 -3.36
CA PHE A 95 -2.97 12.87 -3.76
C PHE A 95 -3.63 12.35 -5.02
N TYR A 96 -4.96 12.32 -4.99
CA TYR A 96 -5.81 11.95 -6.10
C TYR A 96 -6.81 13.08 -6.36
N LYS A 97 -6.96 13.52 -7.61
CA LYS A 97 -7.82 14.67 -7.97
C LYS A 97 -7.54 15.91 -7.10
N ASN A 98 -6.26 16.22 -6.87
CA ASN A 98 -5.77 17.34 -6.03
C ASN A 98 -6.26 17.34 -4.57
N SER A 99 -6.71 16.19 -4.06
CA SER A 99 -7.13 16.00 -2.68
C SER A 99 -6.28 14.93 -2.02
N TYR A 100 -6.04 15.07 -0.71
CA TYR A 100 -5.33 14.06 0.04
C TYR A 100 -6.11 12.75 0.01
N TYR A 101 -5.47 11.68 -0.44
CA TYR A 101 -6.07 10.36 -0.56
C TYR A 101 -5.64 9.44 0.59
N GLY A 102 -4.42 9.63 1.11
CA GLY A 102 -3.81 8.77 2.12
C GLY A 102 -2.43 8.32 1.67
N ASP A 103 -2.14 7.04 1.89
CA ASP A 103 -0.88 6.36 1.62
C ASP A 103 -1.07 5.14 0.69
N GLU A 104 -2.18 5.08 -0.05
CA GLU A 104 -2.53 3.94 -0.91
C GLU A 104 -2.58 4.29 -2.40
N ILE A 105 -2.42 3.27 -3.25
CA ILE A 105 -2.67 3.36 -4.69
C ILE A 105 -4.17 3.10 -4.96
N PRO A 106 -4.94 4.09 -5.47
CA PRO A 106 -6.37 3.93 -5.69
C PRO A 106 -6.70 2.90 -6.78
N GLN A 107 -7.84 2.23 -6.63
CA GLN A 107 -8.38 1.31 -7.64
C GLN A 107 -8.69 2.02 -8.96
N GLY A 108 -8.43 1.32 -10.07
CA GLY A 108 -8.70 1.76 -11.43
C GLY A 108 -7.49 2.41 -12.12
N ARG A 109 -7.76 3.13 -13.21
CA ARG A 109 -6.75 3.88 -13.96
C ARG A 109 -6.73 5.33 -13.48
N ASN A 110 -5.70 5.70 -12.73
CA ASN A 110 -5.63 7.00 -12.06
C ASN A 110 -4.28 7.67 -12.28
N THR A 111 -4.31 9.00 -12.40
CA THR A 111 -3.12 9.84 -12.22
C THR A 111 -3.12 10.36 -10.79
N ILE A 112 -2.06 10.03 -10.06
CA ILE A 112 -1.83 10.43 -8.67
C ILE A 112 -0.57 11.28 -8.57
N ILE A 113 -0.48 12.06 -7.50
CA ILE A 113 0.76 12.72 -7.09
C ILE A 113 1.24 11.98 -5.85
N ILE A 114 2.50 11.53 -5.86
CA ILE A 114 3.15 10.99 -4.67
C ILE A 114 4.13 12.03 -4.19
N ALA A 115 4.01 12.43 -2.93
CA ALA A 115 4.88 13.39 -2.27
C ALA A 115 5.50 12.79 -1.01
N PHE A 116 6.72 13.21 -0.70
CA PHE A 116 7.44 12.77 0.49
C PHE A 116 8.50 13.78 0.89
N ASN A 117 8.77 13.85 2.20
CA ASN A 117 9.81 14.71 2.73
C ASN A 117 11.10 13.91 2.95
N THR A 118 12.18 14.29 2.26
CA THR A 118 13.51 13.70 2.43
C THR A 118 14.59 14.73 2.14
N THR A 119 15.81 14.50 2.61
CA THR A 119 16.98 15.37 2.42
C THR A 119 17.89 14.93 1.27
N CYS A 120 17.54 13.86 0.54
CA CYS A 120 18.35 13.39 -0.60
C CYS A 120 18.36 14.41 -1.74
N SER A 121 19.54 14.79 -2.22
CA SER A 121 19.72 15.51 -3.49
C SER A 121 19.82 14.52 -4.66
N ASN A 122 19.36 14.93 -5.85
CA ASN A 122 19.52 14.21 -7.12
C ASN A 122 18.93 12.78 -7.14
N ILE A 123 17.63 12.68 -6.89
CA ILE A 123 16.89 11.41 -7.02
C ILE A 123 16.73 11.06 -8.51
N THR A 124 17.47 10.06 -8.98
CA THR A 124 17.37 9.54 -10.36
C THR A 124 16.46 8.31 -10.47
N SER A 125 16.25 7.58 -9.38
CA SER A 125 15.35 6.42 -9.35
C SER A 125 14.86 6.15 -7.93
N LEU A 126 13.74 5.45 -7.83
CA LEU A 126 13.20 4.97 -6.55
C LEU A 126 12.38 3.69 -6.74
N THR A 127 12.20 2.96 -5.64
CA THR A 127 11.31 1.80 -5.60
C THR A 127 10.20 2.05 -4.58
N ILE A 128 8.95 1.90 -4.99
CA ILE A 128 7.78 1.92 -4.11
C ILE A 128 7.47 0.47 -3.73
N HIS A 129 7.48 0.15 -2.43
CA HIS A 129 7.10 -1.15 -1.90
C HIS A 129 5.63 -1.11 -1.47
N LEU A 130 4.80 -1.97 -2.04
CA LEU A 130 3.37 -2.08 -1.76
C LEU A 130 3.09 -3.22 -0.77
N GLU A 131 2.00 -3.10 -0.01
CA GLU A 131 1.60 -4.09 1.00
C GLU A 131 1.32 -5.48 0.41
N ASN A 132 0.87 -5.53 -0.85
CA ASN A 132 0.67 -6.79 -1.57
C ASN A 132 1.98 -7.48 -2.01
N GLY A 133 3.14 -7.01 -1.55
CA GLY A 133 4.47 -7.53 -1.87
C GLY A 133 5.03 -7.08 -3.22
N GLN A 134 4.29 -6.26 -3.96
CA GLN A 134 4.75 -5.74 -5.26
C GLN A 134 5.73 -4.57 -5.09
N ASN A 135 6.73 -4.53 -5.96
CA ASN A 135 7.66 -3.41 -6.07
C ASN A 135 7.41 -2.63 -7.38
N LEU A 136 7.19 -1.32 -7.28
CA LEU A 136 7.10 -0.42 -8.42
C LEU A 136 8.41 0.35 -8.56
N GLN A 137 9.21 0.02 -9.58
CA GLN A 137 10.47 0.69 -9.85
C GLN A 137 10.25 1.87 -10.80
N LEU A 138 10.70 3.06 -10.38
CA LEU A 138 10.59 4.31 -11.13
C LEU A 138 11.98 4.85 -11.46
N ASN A 139 12.13 5.38 -12.66
CA ASN A 139 13.36 5.97 -13.14
C ASN A 139 13.09 7.38 -13.70
N PHE A 140 13.78 8.38 -13.19
CA PHE A 140 13.61 9.79 -13.54
C PHE A 140 14.82 10.37 -14.28
N ALA A 141 15.80 9.54 -14.62
CA ALA A 141 16.96 9.90 -15.42
C ALA A 141 16.56 10.35 -16.84
#